data_AF-A0A8S4FVX3-F1
#
_entry.id   AF-A0A8S4FVX3-F1
#
_cell.length_a   1.000
_cell.length_b   1.000
_cell.length_c   1.000
_cell.angle_alpha   90.00
_cell.angle_beta   90.00
_cell.angle_gamma   90.00
#
_symmetry.space_group_name_H-M   'P 1'
#
loop_
_entity.id
_entity.type
_entity.pdbx_description
1 polymer ?
#
loop_
_entity_poly.entity_id
_entity_poly.type
_entity_poly.pdbx_seq_one_letter_code
_entity_poly.pdbx_strand_id
1 'polypeptide(L)'
;MTTIIQEDDRDGYSPAKMIEIKGVPYHDDEDLYEILLKICMLAGCHVERDQLTFICRESTRSKRPQNIVICFNERAVKDEFVHAVQELKDLTTKDLGYYEHNKIYVI
;
A
#
# COMPACT_ATOMS: atom_id res chain seq x y z
N MET A 1 -16.47 0.53 4.26
CA MET A 1 -16.77 0.77 2.84
C MET A 1 -15.44 0.91 2.12
N THR A 2 -15.01 -0.11 1.40
CA THR A 2 -13.76 -0.10 0.64
C THR A 2 -14.03 0.60 -0.69
N THR A 3 -13.59 1.86 -0.83
CA THR A 3 -13.72 2.61 -2.07
C THR A 3 -12.81 1.98 -3.11
N ILE A 4 -13.41 1.35 -4.12
CA ILE A 4 -12.70 0.80 -5.27
C ILE A 4 -12.57 1.92 -6.29
N ILE A 5 -11.35 2.41 -6.48
CA ILE A 5 -11.06 3.48 -7.45
C ILE A 5 -10.69 2.80 -8.77
N GLN A 6 -11.41 3.13 -9.86
CA GLN A 6 -11.08 2.66 -11.21
C GLN A 6 -9.80 3.35 -11.69
N GLU A 7 -8.99 2.69 -12.53
CA GLU A 7 -7.74 3.25 -13.10
C GLU A 7 -7.92 4.65 -13.72
N ASP A 8 -9.12 4.94 -14.24
CA ASP A 8 -9.49 6.21 -14.89
C ASP A 8 -9.60 7.41 -13.92
N ASP A 9 -9.84 7.17 -12.62
CA ASP A 9 -9.98 8.25 -11.62
C ASP A 9 -8.61 8.74 -11.08
N ARG A 10 -7.51 8.08 -11.50
CA ARG A 10 -6.14 8.48 -11.15
C ARG A 10 -5.64 9.69 -11.90
N ASP A 11 -6.25 10.05 -13.02
CA ASP A 11 -5.76 11.12 -13.91
C ASP A 11 -5.67 12.48 -13.20
N GLY A 12 -6.49 12.70 -12.15
CA GLY A 12 -6.43 13.88 -11.30
C GLY A 12 -5.31 13.91 -10.25
N TYR A 13 -4.61 12.79 -10.02
CA TYR A 13 -3.62 12.65 -8.94
C TYR A 13 -2.20 12.54 -9.48
N SER A 14 -1.28 13.22 -8.81
CA SER A 14 0.13 13.22 -9.21
C SER A 14 0.77 11.86 -8.92
N PRO A 15 1.34 11.15 -9.91
CA PRO A 15 2.02 9.87 -9.68
C PRO A 15 3.21 10.01 -8.72
N ALA A 16 3.79 11.21 -8.61
CA ALA A 16 4.85 11.52 -7.66
C ALA A 16 4.44 11.40 -6.18
N LYS A 17 3.13 11.33 -5.89
CA LYS A 17 2.57 11.16 -4.54
C LYS A 17 1.93 9.79 -4.34
N MET A 18 2.03 8.90 -5.33
CA MET A 18 1.38 7.59 -5.31
C MET A 18 2.42 6.49 -5.17
N ILE A 19 2.00 5.38 -4.57
CA ILE A 19 2.74 4.12 -4.52
C ILE A 19 1.81 2.93 -4.77
N GLU A 20 2.42 1.83 -5.17
CA GLU A 20 1.79 0.53 -5.30
C GLU A 20 2.45 -0.48 -4.35
N ILE A 21 1.66 -1.20 -3.57
CA ILE A 21 2.09 -2.34 -2.77
C ILE A 21 1.63 -3.62 -3.46
N LYS A 22 2.60 -4.45 -3.85
CA LYS A 22 2.39 -5.71 -4.58
C LYS A 22 2.73 -6.90 -3.70
N GLY A 23 2.08 -8.04 -3.97
CA GLY A 23 2.34 -9.31 -3.28
C GLY A 23 1.53 -9.53 -2.01
N VAL A 24 0.73 -8.56 -1.57
CA VAL A 24 -0.21 -8.73 -0.45
C VAL A 24 -1.44 -9.52 -0.92
N PRO A 25 -1.78 -10.67 -0.31
CA PRO A 25 -2.95 -11.46 -0.69
C PRO A 25 -4.24 -10.69 -0.41
N TYR A 26 -5.26 -10.93 -1.22
CA TYR A 26 -6.59 -10.32 -1.04
C TYR A 26 -7.40 -11.11 -0.01
N HIS A 27 -8.06 -10.41 0.91
CA HIS A 27 -8.98 -10.99 1.88
C HIS A 27 -10.25 -10.14 1.97
N ASP A 28 -11.42 -10.76 2.03
CA ASP A 28 -12.70 -10.03 2.07
C ASP A 28 -12.87 -9.14 3.32
N ASP A 29 -12.13 -9.41 4.41
CA ASP A 29 -12.14 -8.66 5.67
C ASP A 29 -10.86 -7.82 5.87
N GLU A 30 -10.18 -7.44 4.79
CA GLU A 30 -8.93 -6.67 4.91
C GLU A 30 -9.17 -5.18 5.25
N ASP A 31 -8.42 -4.67 6.22
CA ASP A 31 -8.25 -3.24 6.43
C ASP A 31 -6.91 -2.79 5.85
N LEU A 32 -6.97 -2.06 4.74
CA LEU A 32 -5.78 -1.59 4.02
C LEU A 32 -4.94 -0.63 4.85
N TYR A 33 -5.57 0.14 5.73
CA TYR A 33 -4.86 1.08 6.58
C TYR A 33 -4.12 0.34 7.70
N GLU A 34 -4.69 -0.71 8.28
CA GLU A 34 -3.98 -1.60 9.20
C GLU A 34 -2.78 -2.28 8.53
N ILE A 35 -2.91 -2.71 7.26
CA ILE A 35 -1.78 -3.25 6.48
C ILE A 35 -0.67 -2.20 6.35
N LEU A 36 -1.02 -0.96 5.98
CA LEU A 36 -0.06 0.14 5.92
C LEU A 36 0.62 0.40 7.26
N LEU A 37 -0.14 0.44 8.36
CA LEU A 37 0.40 0.67 9.70
C LEU A 37 1.35 -0.45 10.14
N LYS A 38 1.05 -1.72 9.83
CA LYS A 38 1.95 -2.84 10.08
C LYS A 38 3.26 -2.68 9.31
N ILE A 39 3.20 -2.29 8.03
CA ILE A 39 4.40 -2.03 7.22
C ILE A 39 5.21 -0.88 7.83
N CYS A 40 4.54 0.20 8.25
CA CYS A 40 5.21 1.33 8.91
C CYS A 40 5.92 0.92 10.21
N MET A 41 5.24 0.11 11.04
CA MET A 41 5.80 -0.43 12.28
C MET A 41 7.05 -1.27 12.03
N LEU A 42 7.02 -2.13 11.00
CA LEU A 42 8.18 -2.92 10.59
C LEU A 42 9.30 -2.02 10.08
N ALA A 43 8.97 -1.01 9.28
CA ALA A 43 9.92 -0.09 8.64
C ALA A 43 10.50 0.97 9.59
N GLY A 44 9.93 1.13 10.79
CA GLY A 44 10.32 2.16 11.73
C GLY A 44 9.88 3.57 11.32
N CYS A 45 8.82 3.70 10.52
CA CYS A 45 8.22 4.98 10.13
C CYS A 45 6.79 5.12 10.67
N HIS A 46 6.19 6.30 10.46
CA HIS A 46 4.83 6.59 10.90
C HIS A 46 4.04 7.30 9.80
N VAL A 47 2.81 6.86 9.56
CA VAL A 47 1.89 7.48 8.61
C VAL A 47 0.50 7.61 9.23
N GLU A 48 0.03 8.85 9.31
CA GLU A 48 -1.30 9.17 9.79
C GLU A 48 -2.34 9.11 8.66
N ARG A 49 -3.59 8.78 8.99
CA ARG A 49 -4.67 8.68 8.01
C ARG A 49 -4.94 10.01 7.29
N ASP A 50 -4.73 11.15 7.97
CA ASP A 50 -4.84 12.49 7.39
C ASP A 50 -3.76 12.79 6.36
N GLN A 51 -2.64 12.06 6.36
CA GLN A 51 -1.59 12.22 5.34
C GLN A 51 -1.90 11.47 4.05
N LEU A 52 -3.00 10.71 4.02
CA LEU A 52 -3.45 9.96 2.86
C LEU A 52 -4.57 10.70 2.15
N THR A 53 -4.47 10.80 0.83
CA THR A 53 -5.58 11.18 -0.02
C THR A 53 -6.56 10.01 -0.15
N PHE A 54 -6.03 8.81 -0.44
CA PHE A 54 -6.81 7.58 -0.49
C PHE A 54 -5.92 6.34 -0.35
N ILE A 55 -6.56 5.22 -0.02
CA ILE A 55 -5.98 3.88 -0.05
C ILE A 55 -7.02 2.90 -0.58
N CYS A 56 -6.68 2.13 -1.62
CA CYS A 56 -7.62 1.22 -2.28
C CYS A 56 -6.91 0.01 -2.91
N ARG A 57 -7.67 -1.04 -3.25
CA ARG A 57 -7.19 -2.10 -4.15
C ARG A 57 -7.40 -1.68 -5.60
N GLU A 58 -6.46 -2.02 -6.48
CA GLU A 58 -6.61 -1.84 -7.91
C GLU A 58 -7.71 -2.71 -8.49
N SER A 59 -8.73 -2.09 -9.11
CA SER A 59 -9.77 -2.83 -9.82
C SER A 59 -9.34 -3.24 -11.23
N THR A 60 -8.36 -4.12 -11.36
CA THR A 60 -8.07 -4.72 -12.66
C THR A 60 -9.11 -5.79 -13.00
N ARG A 61 -9.49 -5.89 -14.28
CA ARG A 61 -10.39 -6.93 -14.84
C ARG A 61 -9.81 -8.36 -14.73
N SER A 62 -8.55 -8.49 -14.32
CA SER A 62 -7.79 -9.74 -14.26
C SER A 62 -7.90 -10.41 -12.89
N LYS A 63 -7.75 -11.73 -12.85
CA LYS A 63 -7.85 -12.53 -11.61
C LYS A 63 -6.81 -12.07 -10.57
N ARG A 64 -7.28 -11.98 -9.32
CA ARG A 64 -6.57 -11.72 -8.04
C ARG A 64 -5.12 -12.25 -8.00
N PRO A 65 -4.21 -11.62 -7.24
CA PRO A 65 -4.43 -10.53 -6.26
C PRO A 65 -4.28 -9.13 -6.85
N GLN A 66 -5.17 -8.22 -6.43
CA GLN A 66 -5.16 -6.81 -6.81
C GLN A 66 -4.10 -6.07 -5.99
N ASN A 67 -3.30 -5.18 -6.58
CA ASN A 67 -2.32 -4.40 -5.80
C ASN A 67 -3.04 -3.41 -4.87
N ILE A 68 -2.39 -3.02 -3.78
CA ILE A 68 -2.86 -1.92 -2.94
C ILE A 68 -2.23 -0.64 -3.49
N VAL A 69 -3.01 0.41 -3.67
CA VAL A 69 -2.54 1.70 -4.14
C VAL A 69 -2.87 2.76 -3.12
N ILE A 70 -1.86 3.58 -2.84
CA ILE A 70 -1.90 4.61 -1.82
C ILE A 70 -1.51 5.92 -2.48
N CYS A 71 -2.32 6.95 -2.29
CA CYS A 71 -1.98 8.31 -2.64
C CYS A 71 -1.80 9.12 -1.36
N PHE A 72 -0.66 9.76 -1.23
CA PHE A 72 -0.33 10.65 -0.11
C PHE A 72 -0.70 12.10 -0.46
N ASN A 73 -1.02 12.89 0.56
CA ASN A 73 -1.28 14.32 0.38
C ASN A 73 -0.01 15.08 -0.02
N GLU A 74 1.14 14.64 0.51
CA GLU A 74 2.44 15.26 0.29
C GLU A 74 3.46 14.24 -0.20
N ARG A 75 4.29 14.67 -1.16
CA ARG A 75 5.37 13.83 -1.71
C ARG A 75 6.42 13.47 -0.65
N ALA A 76 6.69 14.36 0.30
CA ALA A 76 7.66 14.13 1.36
C ALA A 76 7.30 12.90 2.21
N VAL A 77 6.03 12.76 2.59
CA VAL A 77 5.53 11.59 3.35
C VAL A 77 5.67 10.31 2.54
N LYS A 78 5.34 10.37 1.24
CA LYS A 78 5.54 9.24 0.33
C LYS A 78 7.01 8.82 0.25
N ASP A 79 7.91 9.78 0.07
CA ASP A 79 9.36 9.51 -0.06
C ASP A 79 9.95 8.99 1.26
N GLU A 80 9.54 9.49 2.42
CA GLU A 80 9.93 8.97 3.74
C GLU A 80 9.48 7.52 3.93
N PHE A 81 8.20 7.22 3.64
CA PHE A 81 7.66 5.87 3.72
C PHE A 81 8.43 4.90 2.80
N VAL A 82 8.62 5.26 1.52
CA VAL A 82 9.33 4.41 0.56
C VAL A 82 10.77 4.18 1.01
N HIS A 83 11.45 5.22 1.50
CA HIS A 83 12.82 5.09 1.99
C HIS A 83 12.91 4.12 3.17
N ALA A 84 12.05 4.27 4.18
CA ALA A 84 12.01 3.39 5.34
C ALA A 84 11.76 1.92 4.95
N VAL A 85 10.83 1.68 4.02
CA VAL A 85 10.55 0.32 3.54
C VAL A 85 11.73 -0.26 2.74
N GLN A 86 12.47 0.55 1.98
CA GLN A 86 13.67 0.10 1.28
C GLN A 86 14.79 -0.33 2.25
N GLU A 87 14.87 0.27 3.44
CA GLU A 87 15.84 -0.11 4.47
C GLU A 87 15.55 -1.45 5.13
N LEU A 88 14.30 -1.94 5.11
CA LEU A 88 13.92 -3.25 5.66
C LEU A 88 14.60 -4.44 4.96
N LYS A 89 15.12 -4.25 3.74
CA LYS A 89 15.76 -5.24 2.85
C LYS A 89 14.87 -6.41 2.39
N ASP A 90 14.04 -6.97 3.27
CA ASP A 90 13.10 -8.02 2.97
C ASP A 90 11.79 -7.82 3.75
N LEU A 91 10.68 -7.68 3.03
CA LEU A 91 9.33 -7.58 3.57
C LEU A 91 8.51 -8.71 2.96
N THR A 92 7.95 -9.58 3.80
CA THR A 92 7.16 -10.71 3.34
C THR A 92 5.76 -10.69 3.91
N THR A 93 4.85 -11.44 3.29
CA THR A 93 3.49 -11.63 3.80
C THR A 93 3.47 -12.26 5.19
N LYS A 94 4.51 -13.02 5.57
CA LYS A 94 4.64 -13.58 6.91
C LYS A 94 4.87 -12.51 7.98
N ASP A 95 5.63 -11.45 7.66
CA ASP A 95 5.85 -10.31 8.55
C ASP A 95 4.55 -9.54 8.85
N LEU A 96 3.59 -9.60 7.92
CA LEU A 96 2.25 -9.03 8.11
C LEU A 96 1.26 -9.99 8.81
N GLY A 97 1.69 -11.22 9.10
CA GLY A 97 0.90 -12.25 9.78
C GLY A 97 0.09 -13.16 8.86
N TYR A 98 0.36 -13.16 7.55
CA TYR A 98 -0.28 -14.09 6.62
C TYR A 98 0.38 -15.47 6.66
N TYR A 99 -0.37 -16.50 6.25
CA TYR A 99 0.13 -17.87 6.15
C TYR A 99 1.13 -18.06 5.00
N GLU A 100 0.92 -17.35 3.90
CA GLU A 100 1.80 -17.38 2.74
C GLU A 100 3.14 -16.68 3.02
N HIS A 101 4.18 -17.05 2.27
CA HIS A 101 5.52 -16.48 2.36
C HIS A 101 5.93 -15.85 1.03
N ASN A 102 5.10 -14.92 0.56
CA ASN A 102 5.33 -14.16 -0.67
C ASN A 102 6.09 -12.88 -0.33
N LYS A 103 6.96 -12.45 -1.25
CA LYS A 103 7.66 -11.17 -1.12
C LYS A 103 6.71 -10.01 -1.43
N ILE A 104 6.77 -8.98 -0.60
CA ILE A 104 6.02 -7.73 -0.76
C ILE A 104 6.94 -6.69 -1.38
N TYR A 105 6.42 -5.96 -2.35
CA TYR A 105 7.14 -4.90 -3.04
C TYR A 105 6.37 -3.59 -2.88
N VAL A 106 7.10 -2.50 -2.62
CA VAL A 106 6.58 -1.13 -2.63
C VAL A 106 7.25 -0.40 -3.78
N ILE A 107 6.44 0.11 -4.72
CA ILE A 107 6.87 0.73 -5.99
C ILE A 107 6.28 2.12 -6.11
#